data_AF-A0A7S0K2C5-F1
#
_entry.id   AF-A0A7S0K2C5-F1
#
_cell.length_a   1.000
_cell.length_b   1.000
_cell.length_c   1.000
_cell.angle_alpha   90.00
_cell.angle_beta   90.00
_cell.angle_gamma   90.00
#
_symmetry.space_group_name_H-M   'P 1'
#
loop_
_entity.id
_entity.type
_entity.pdbx_description
1 polymer ?
#
loop_
_entity_poly.entity_id
_entity_poly.type
_entity_poly.pdbx_seq_one_letter_code
_entity_poly.pdbx_strand_id
1 'polypeptide(L)'
;REALVRVYFEKFVVRAGEDAPRRLMGLLPAARASKIEIGEGFTDEYFAELAARTAGFSGRAISKLMLGVQGAVYGRGEPTLTLEIMEDVVQRKLAEFDERRRLAKTDYTDSASEAVTGTAADAAARR
;
A
#
# COMPACT_ATOMS: atom_id res chain seq x y z
N ARG A 1 -13.04 5.52 4.43
CA ARG A 1 -11.65 5.23 4.04
C ARG A 1 -10.72 5.24 5.25
N GLU A 2 -10.81 6.28 6.07
CA GLU A 2 -10.06 6.39 7.33
C GLU A 2 -10.20 5.16 8.23
N ALA A 3 -11.42 4.63 8.39
CA ALA A 3 -11.64 3.37 9.11
C ALA A 3 -10.77 2.20 8.60
N LEU A 4 -10.54 2.08 7.28
CA LEU A 4 -9.65 1.04 6.73
C LEU A 4 -8.18 1.32 7.06
N VAL A 5 -7.74 2.58 6.95
CA VAL A 5 -6.38 2.97 7.33
C VAL A 5 -6.12 2.63 8.78
N ARG A 6 -7.03 3.00 9.69
CA ARG A 6 -6.93 2.72 11.13
C ARG A 6 -6.97 1.23 11.43
N VAL A 7 -7.89 0.47 10.84
CA VAL A 7 -7.96 -0.99 11.04
C VAL A 7 -6.66 -1.68 10.63
N TYR A 8 -6.05 -1.27 9.52
CA TYR A 8 -4.79 -1.87 9.08
C TYR A 8 -3.57 -1.33 9.84
N PHE A 9 -3.57 -0.07 10.25
CA PHE A 9 -2.56 0.49 11.15
C PHE A 9 -2.57 -0.25 12.48
N GLU A 10 -3.74 -0.42 13.10
CA GLU A 10 -3.94 -1.20 14.32
C GLU A 10 -3.38 -2.62 14.15
N LYS A 11 -3.77 -3.30 13.07
CA LYS A 11 -3.40 -4.69 12.82
C LYS A 11 -1.90 -4.90 12.61
N PHE A 12 -1.25 -4.03 11.83
CA PHE A 12 0.14 -4.26 11.40
C PHE A 12 1.16 -3.44 12.17
N VAL A 13 0.75 -2.38 12.87
CA VAL A 13 1.65 -1.51 13.63
C VAL A 13 1.39 -1.65 15.13
N VAL A 14 0.19 -1.31 15.60
CA VAL A 14 -0.13 -1.31 17.05
C VAL A 14 0.00 -2.71 17.64
N ARG A 15 -0.57 -3.70 16.97
CA ARG A 15 -0.57 -5.10 17.41
C ARG A 15 0.64 -5.89 16.92
N ALA A 16 1.63 -5.20 16.36
CA ALA A 16 2.87 -5.84 15.91
C ALA A 16 3.57 -6.52 17.10
N GLY A 17 4.03 -7.75 16.89
CA GLY A 17 4.71 -8.53 17.94
C GLY A 17 3.80 -9.20 18.97
N GLU A 18 2.49 -8.92 18.97
CA GLU A 18 1.54 -9.59 19.87
C GLU A 18 1.22 -11.03 19.41
N ASP A 19 1.07 -11.18 18.09
CA ASP A 19 0.74 -12.45 17.46
C ASP A 19 2.02 -13.25 17.18
N ALA A 20 2.27 -14.30 17.96
CA ALA A 20 3.27 -15.30 17.61
C ALA A 20 2.62 -16.33 16.66
N PRO A 21 3.01 -16.41 15.37
CA PRO A 21 2.60 -17.54 14.56
C PRO A 21 3.15 -18.82 15.21
N ARG A 22 2.42 -19.93 15.12
CA ARG A 22 2.95 -21.22 15.59
C ARG A 22 3.85 -21.80 14.49
N ARG A 23 5.08 -22.20 14.84
CA ARG A 23 5.99 -22.99 14.00
C ARG A 23 5.73 -24.49 14.22
N LEU A 24 6.12 -25.30 13.23
CA LEU A 24 5.99 -26.77 13.22
C LEU A 24 4.55 -27.27 13.48
N MET A 25 3.69 -27.34 12.44
CA MET A 25 2.32 -27.90 12.54
C MET A 25 1.51 -27.38 13.76
N GLY A 26 1.80 -26.17 14.26
CA GLY A 26 1.11 -25.61 15.42
C GLY A 26 1.71 -25.94 16.80
N LEU A 27 2.78 -26.73 16.90
CA LEU A 27 3.30 -27.24 18.17
C LEU A 27 4.31 -26.32 18.87
N LEU A 28 5.04 -25.49 18.14
CA LEU A 28 6.10 -24.65 18.72
C LEU A 28 5.76 -23.16 18.54
N PRO A 29 5.94 -22.30 19.56
CA PRO A 29 5.81 -20.86 19.36
C PRO A 29 6.90 -20.35 18.40
N ALA A 30 6.55 -19.54 17.40
CA ALA A 30 7.57 -18.75 16.71
C ALA A 30 8.19 -17.75 17.68
N ALA A 31 9.42 -17.33 17.38
CA ALA A 31 9.96 -16.11 17.94
C ALA A 31 8.95 -14.96 17.67
N ARG A 32 8.51 -14.30 18.75
CA ARG A 32 7.69 -13.10 18.64
C ARG A 32 8.55 -11.99 18.03
N ALA A 33 7.99 -11.28 17.05
CA ALA A 33 8.56 -10.01 16.65
C ALA A 33 8.47 -9.03 17.82
N SER A 34 9.39 -8.07 17.91
CA SER A 34 9.34 -7.02 18.93
C SER A 34 8.08 -6.17 18.77
N LYS A 35 7.52 -5.68 19.88
CA LYS A 35 6.46 -4.66 19.81
C LYS A 35 6.99 -3.41 19.11
N ILE A 36 6.12 -2.75 18.35
CA ILE A 36 6.46 -1.47 17.75
C ILE A 36 6.03 -0.35 18.69
N GLU A 37 6.96 0.52 19.03
CA GLU A 37 6.68 1.77 19.74
C GLU A 37 6.21 2.82 18.75
N ILE A 38 5.14 3.54 19.08
CA ILE A 38 4.59 4.58 18.21
C ILE A 38 5.14 5.91 18.69
N GLY A 39 5.92 6.57 17.84
CA GLY A 39 6.43 7.91 18.10
C GLY A 39 5.33 8.97 18.09
N GLU A 40 5.72 10.22 18.26
CA GLU A 40 4.78 11.34 18.26
C GLU A 40 4.25 11.66 16.85
N GLY A 41 3.12 12.37 16.78
CA GLY A 41 2.58 12.92 15.53
C GLY A 41 1.51 12.08 14.83
N PHE A 42 1.16 10.89 15.34
CA PHE A 42 0.05 10.08 14.84
C PHE A 42 -1.29 10.54 15.43
N THR A 43 -1.75 11.73 15.05
CA THR A 43 -3.02 12.31 15.50
C THR A 43 -4.19 11.88 14.61
N ASP A 44 -5.41 12.21 15.02
CA ASP A 44 -6.60 11.92 14.20
C ASP A 44 -6.58 12.68 12.88
N GLU A 45 -6.04 13.90 12.87
CA GLU A 45 -5.83 14.71 11.67
C GLU A 45 -4.86 14.02 10.70
N TYR A 46 -3.78 13.42 11.21
CA TYR A 46 -2.84 12.66 10.39
C TYR A 46 -3.53 11.49 9.69
N PHE A 47 -4.34 10.71 10.41
CA PHE A 47 -5.06 9.58 9.81
C PHE A 47 -6.13 10.03 8.81
N ALA A 48 -6.79 11.17 9.04
CA ALA A 48 -7.71 11.77 8.08
C ALA A 48 -6.99 12.20 6.79
N GLU A 49 -5.83 12.85 6.89
CA GLU A 49 -5.01 13.24 5.74
C GLU A 49 -4.51 12.01 4.95
N LEU A 50 -3.99 11.01 5.66
CA LEU A 50 -3.51 9.78 5.04
C LEU A 50 -4.65 9.04 4.31
N ALA A 51 -5.87 9.08 4.86
CA ALA A 51 -7.05 8.53 4.21
C ALA A 51 -7.41 9.29 2.93
N ALA A 52 -7.26 10.62 2.91
CA ALA A 52 -7.48 11.44 1.71
C ALA A 52 -6.42 11.12 0.64
N ARG A 53 -5.14 11.08 1.00
CA ARG A 53 -4.02 10.74 0.10
C ARG A 53 -4.18 9.35 -0.51
N THR A 54 -4.76 8.40 0.23
CA THR A 54 -4.98 7.01 -0.21
C THR A 54 -6.40 6.74 -0.75
N ALA A 55 -7.16 7.78 -1.13
CA ALA A 55 -8.54 7.64 -1.58
C ALA A 55 -8.74 6.69 -2.78
N GLY A 56 -7.73 6.53 -3.65
CA GLY A 56 -7.76 5.62 -4.79
C GLY A 56 -7.35 4.16 -4.49
N PHE A 57 -6.86 3.87 -3.29
CA PHE A 57 -6.29 2.56 -2.98
C PHE A 57 -7.39 1.51 -2.73
N SER A 58 -7.16 0.23 -3.02
CA SER A 58 -8.04 -0.83 -2.53
C SER A 58 -7.74 -1.16 -1.07
N GLY A 59 -8.65 -1.85 -0.36
CA GLY A 59 -8.36 -2.34 0.99
C GLY A 59 -7.09 -3.21 1.04
N ARG A 60 -6.88 -4.04 0.01
CA ARG A 60 -5.64 -4.83 -0.16
C ARG A 60 -4.41 -3.94 -0.35
N ALA A 61 -4.52 -2.83 -1.07
CA ALA A 61 -3.41 -1.89 -1.23
C ALA A 61 -3.06 -1.19 0.09
N ILE A 62 -4.07 -0.79 0.89
CA ILE A 62 -3.85 -0.21 2.23
C ILE A 62 -3.22 -1.23 3.18
N SER A 63 -3.68 -2.48 3.15
CA SER A 63 -3.05 -3.57 3.92
C SER A 63 -1.57 -3.75 3.55
N LYS A 64 -1.23 -3.72 2.25
CA LYS A 64 0.17 -3.82 1.79
C LYS A 64 0.99 -2.60 2.16
N LEU A 65 0.39 -1.41 2.16
CA LEU A 65 1.02 -0.19 2.64
C LEU A 65 1.44 -0.34 4.11
N MET A 66 0.50 -0.72 4.99
CA MET A 66 0.78 -0.86 6.42
C MET A 66 1.74 -2.02 6.74
N LEU A 67 1.68 -3.12 5.99
CA LEU A 67 2.68 -4.18 6.09
C LEU A 67 4.08 -3.69 5.67
N GLY A 68 4.16 -2.81 4.67
CA GLY A 68 5.39 -2.15 4.28
C GLY A 68 5.94 -1.22 5.37
N VAL A 69 5.07 -0.51 6.09
CA VAL A 69 5.44 0.32 7.24
C VAL A 69 6.03 -0.55 8.35
N GLN A 70 5.35 -1.63 8.71
CA GLN A 70 5.86 -2.60 9.69
C GLN A 70 7.24 -3.15 9.31
N GLY A 71 7.42 -3.53 8.04
CA GLY A 71 8.71 -4.00 7.53
C GLY A 71 9.80 -2.93 7.58
N ALA A 72 9.47 -1.68 7.28
CA ALA A 72 10.42 -0.56 7.35
C ALA A 72 10.89 -0.28 8.78
N VAL A 73 9.98 -0.33 9.76
CA VAL A 73 10.32 -0.17 11.19
C VAL A 73 11.29 -1.26 11.63
N TYR A 74 10.96 -2.54 11.39
CA TYR A 74 11.86 -3.64 11.77
C TYR A 74 13.21 -3.65 11.03
N GLY A 75 13.30 -2.95 9.90
CA GLY A 75 14.56 -2.73 9.18
C GLY A 75 15.51 -1.73 9.85
N ARG A 76 15.03 -0.88 10.77
CA ARG A 76 15.83 0.23 11.35
C ARG A 76 16.58 -0.08 12.64
N GLY A 77 16.66 -1.34 13.08
CA GLY A 77 17.43 -1.74 14.27
C GLY A 77 16.74 -1.43 15.60
N GLU A 78 15.95 -0.35 15.66
CA GLU A 78 15.04 -0.03 16.77
C GLU A 78 13.58 -0.13 16.30
N PRO A 79 12.68 -0.77 17.07
CA PRO A 79 11.30 -1.00 16.66
C PRO A 79 10.39 0.20 16.95
N THR A 80 10.81 1.41 16.58
CA THR A 80 10.02 2.64 16.79
C THR A 80 9.53 3.18 15.45
N LEU A 81 8.21 3.39 15.34
CA LEU A 81 7.61 4.06 14.20
C LEU A 81 7.66 5.57 14.39
N THR A 82 8.40 6.26 13.53
CA THR A 82 8.40 7.73 13.43
C THR A 82 7.58 8.18 12.23
N LEU A 83 7.17 9.47 12.21
CA LEU A 83 6.54 10.07 11.04
C LEU A 83 7.43 9.97 9.79
N GLU A 84 8.75 10.08 9.93
CA GLU A 84 9.69 9.91 8.82
C GLU A 84 9.55 8.53 8.16
N ILE A 85 9.57 7.46 8.95
CA ILE A 85 9.42 6.09 8.43
C ILE A 85 8.05 5.91 7.78
N MET A 86 7.00 6.44 8.40
CA MET A 86 5.66 6.38 7.85
C MET A 86 5.58 7.08 6.50
N GLU A 87 6.04 8.33 6.43
CA GLU A 87 5.99 9.15 5.22
C GLU A 87 6.85 8.58 4.10
N ASP A 88 8.06 8.08 4.37
CA ASP A 88 8.91 7.41 3.37
C ASP A 88 8.16 6.28 2.66
N VAL A 89 7.46 5.44 3.43
CA VAL A 89 6.72 4.31 2.89
C VAL A 89 5.46 4.76 2.14
N VAL A 90 4.72 5.73 2.69
CA VAL A 90 3.51 6.28 2.06
C VAL A 90 3.85 6.97 0.74
N GLN A 91 4.85 7.84 0.72
CA GLN A 91 5.26 8.60 -0.47
C GLN A 91 5.69 7.67 -1.60
N ARG A 92 6.54 6.69 -1.30
CA ARG A 92 6.93 5.67 -2.27
C ARG A 92 5.70 4.92 -2.80
N LYS A 93 4.74 4.58 -1.93
CA LYS A 93 3.55 3.83 -2.36
C LYS A 93 2.59 4.64 -3.21
N LEU A 94 2.47 5.94 -2.94
CA LEU A 94 1.69 6.88 -3.76
C LEU A 94 2.33 7.03 -5.14
N ALA A 95 3.64 7.22 -5.21
CA ALA A 95 4.37 7.31 -6.48
C ALA A 95 4.21 6.03 -7.33
N GLU A 96 4.35 4.84 -6.72
CA GLU A 96 4.08 3.56 -7.39
C GLU A 96 2.63 3.45 -7.90
N PHE A 97 1.66 3.99 -7.16
CA PHE A 97 0.25 3.96 -7.54
C PHE A 97 -0.04 4.89 -8.71
N ASP A 98 0.50 6.11 -8.67
CA ASP A 98 0.34 7.10 -9.74
C ASP A 98 1.01 6.64 -11.02
N GLU A 99 2.21 6.06 -10.94
CA GLU A 99 2.89 5.52 -12.11
C GLU A 99 2.09 4.36 -12.73
N ARG A 100 1.60 3.41 -11.92
CA ARG A 100 0.75 2.32 -12.43
C ARG A 100 -0.52 2.86 -13.10
N ARG A 101 -1.10 3.93 -12.57
CA ARG A 101 -2.29 4.57 -13.16
C ARG A 101 -1.95 5.26 -14.48
N ARG A 102 -0.78 5.88 -14.60
CA ARG A 102 -0.30 6.52 -15.83
C ARG A 102 -0.08 5.50 -16.93
N LEU A 103 0.58 4.38 -16.61
CA LEU A 103 0.82 3.29 -17.55
C LEU A 103 -0.49 2.67 -18.05
N ALA A 104 -1.42 2.34 -17.13
CA ALA A 104 -2.72 1.78 -17.51
C ALA A 104 -3.56 2.71 -18.41
N LYS A 105 -3.40 4.04 -18.29
CA LYS A 105 -4.03 5.00 -19.22
C LYS A 105 -3.37 4.99 -20.60
N THR A 106 -2.05 4.82 -20.65
CA THR A 106 -1.27 4.80 -21.90
C THR A 106 -1.61 3.54 -22.71
N ASP A 107 -1.65 2.38 -22.06
CA ASP A 107 -2.05 1.12 -22.70
C ASP A 107 -3.47 1.19 -23.29
N TYR A 108 -4.37 1.91 -22.61
CA TYR A 108 -5.73 2.15 -23.12
C TYR A 108 -5.74 3.07 -24.35
N THR A 109 -4.96 4.15 -24.35
CA THR A 109 -4.90 5.06 -25.51
C THR A 109 -4.28 4.39 -26.73
N ASP A 110 -3.25 3.56 -26.54
CA ASP A 110 -2.59 2.86 -27.64
C ASP A 110 -3.53 1.84 -28.28
N SER A 111 -4.17 0.99 -27.47
CA SER A 111 -5.16 0.01 -27.97
C SER A 111 -6.38 0.66 -28.64
N ALA A 112 -6.84 1.82 -28.15
CA ALA A 112 -7.90 2.57 -28.80
C ALA A 112 -7.46 3.16 -30.15
N SER A 113 -6.21 3.63 -30.27
CA SER A 113 -5.67 4.16 -31.53
C SER A 113 -5.48 3.08 -32.60
N GLU A 114 -5.06 1.87 -32.21
CA GLU A 114 -4.93 0.71 -33.10
C GLU A 114 -6.28 0.22 -33.63
N ALA A 115 -7.32 0.20 -32.77
CA ALA A 115 -8.67 -0.18 -33.19
C ALA A 115 -9.27 0.81 -34.22
N VAL A 116 -9.01 2.12 -34.05
CA VAL A 116 -9.51 3.16 -34.96
C VAL A 116 -8.79 3.10 -36.31
N THR A 117 -7.47 2.92 -36.32
CA THR A 117 -6.68 2.81 -37.57
C THR A 117 -7.00 1.53 -38.34
N GLY A 118 -7.19 0.39 -37.66
CA GLY A 118 -7.63 -0.85 -38.28
C GLY A 118 -9.02 -0.75 -38.92
N THR A 119 -9.96 -0.04 -38.28
CA THR A 119 -11.31 0.17 -38.82
C THR A 119 -11.31 1.08 -40.06
N ALA A 120 -10.47 2.12 -40.06
CA ALA A 120 -10.32 3.02 -41.21
C ALA A 120 -9.67 2.34 -42.42
N ALA A 121 -8.66 1.48 -42.19
CA ALA A 121 -8.00 0.71 -43.24
C ALA A 121 -8.94 -0.35 -43.86
N ASP A 122 -9.74 -1.04 -43.05
CA ASP A 122 -10.70 -2.05 -43.52
C ASP A 122 -11.86 -1.42 -44.31
N ALA A 123 -12.27 -0.20 -43.97
CA ALA A 123 -13.27 0.55 -44.72
C ALA A 123 -12.78 1.06 -46.09
N ALA A 124 -11.47 1.37 -46.20
CA ALA A 124 -10.86 1.81 -47.45
C ALA A 124 -10.63 0.66 -48.45
N ALA A 125 -10.37 -0.55 -47.96
CA ALA A 125 -10.15 -1.75 -48.79
C ALA A 125 -11.43 -2.32 -49.43
N ARG A 126 -12.62 -1.87 -49.00
CA ARG A 126 -13.94 -2.30 -49.51
C ARG A 126 -14.56 -1.35 -50.55
N ARG A 127 -13.79 -0.39 -51.05
CA ARG A 127 -14.16 0.53 -52.14
C ARG A 127 -13.34 0.24 -53.38
#